data_AF-A0AAW2SV65-F1
#
_entry.id   AF-A0AAW2SV65-F1
#
_cell.length_a   1.000
_cell.length_b   1.000
_cell.length_c   1.000
_cell.angle_alpha   90.00
_cell.angle_beta   90.00
_cell.angle_gamma   90.00
#
_symmetry.space_group_name_H-M   'P 1'
#
loop_
_entity.id
_entity.type
_entity.pdbx_description
1 polymer ?
#
loop_
_entity_poly.entity_id
_entity_poly.type
_entity_poly.pdbx_seq_one_letter_code
_entity_poly.pdbx_strand_id
1 'polypeptide(L)'
;MENEIRRKPRILCLHSFRTSGRIPQKMISRWPESVSGELDLVFADAPFPAEGKSDVEGIYDPPYFEWFKSDKVQYNTPLVIFTNFDFFVFI
;
A
#
# COMPACT_ATOMS: atom_id res chain seq x y z
N MET A 1 -17.54 -26.73 25.08
CA MET A 1 -16.35 -26.09 24.49
C MET A 1 -16.83 -24.81 23.86
N GLU A 2 -16.39 -23.69 24.41
CA GLU A 2 -16.75 -22.37 23.93
C GLU A 2 -16.13 -22.17 22.54
N ASN A 3 -16.97 -21.91 21.54
CA ASN A 3 -16.51 -21.55 20.20
C ASN A 3 -16.05 -20.09 20.29
N GLU A 4 -14.86 -19.86 20.85
CA GLU A 4 -14.27 -18.52 20.81
C GLU A 4 -14.09 -18.12 19.36
N ILE A 5 -14.89 -17.15 18.91
CA ILE A 5 -14.75 -16.55 17.59
C ILE A 5 -13.40 -15.83 17.59
N ARG A 6 -12.35 -16.51 17.13
CA ARG A 6 -11.02 -15.92 16.94
C ARG A 6 -11.16 -14.81 15.91
N ARG A 7 -11.03 -13.56 16.36
CA ARG A 7 -10.98 -12.41 15.46
C ARG A 7 -9.65 -12.42 14.72
N LYS A 8 -9.72 -12.41 13.38
CA LYS A 8 -8.54 -12.28 12.53
C LYS A 8 -7.85 -10.94 12.81
N PRO A 9 -6.51 -10.89 12.88
CA PRO A 9 -5.78 -9.62 12.90
C PRO A 9 -6.14 -8.79 11.67
N ARG A 10 -6.42 -7.50 11.89
CA ARG A 10 -6.73 -6.55 10.83
C ARG A 10 -5.50 -5.73 10.49
N ILE A 11 -5.11 -5.74 9.23
CA ILE A 11 -3.90 -5.06 8.73
C ILE A 11 -4.31 -4.08 7.64
N LEU A 12 -3.91 -2.82 7.82
CA LEU A 12 -4.02 -1.80 6.79
C LEU A 12 -2.77 -1.86 5.90
N CYS A 13 -2.96 -2.23 4.64
CA CYS A 13 -1.92 -2.30 3.62
C CYS A 13 -1.87 -0.99 2.84
N LEU A 14 -0.77 -0.24 3.01
CA LEU A 14 -0.50 1.00 2.28
C LEU A 14 0.39 0.71 1.07
N HIS A 15 0.09 1.33 -0.06
CA HIS A 15 0.91 1.23 -1.26
C HIS A 15 2.08 2.22 -1.23
N SER A 16 3.11 1.96 -2.04
CA SER A 16 4.31 2.81 -2.16
C SER A 16 4.05 4.04 -3.04
N PHE A 17 5.07 4.86 -3.26
CA PHE A 17 5.00 6.09 -4.06
C PHE A 17 4.49 5.83 -5.49
N ARG A 18 3.48 6.59 -5.94
CA ARG A 18 2.88 6.47 -7.28
C ARG A 18 2.47 5.05 -7.64
N THR A 19 1.83 4.37 -6.70
CA THR A 19 1.21 3.05 -6.93
C THR A 19 -0.25 3.08 -6.46
N SER A 20 -0.90 1.92 -6.36
CA SER A 20 -2.26 1.79 -5.82
C SER A 20 -2.35 0.58 -4.90
N GLY A 21 -3.32 0.58 -3.99
CA GLY A 21 -3.61 -0.53 -3.08
C GLY A 21 -3.97 -1.83 -3.82
N ARG A 22 -4.40 -1.73 -5.08
CA ARG A 22 -4.67 -2.89 -5.94
C ARG A 22 -3.41 -3.71 -6.25
N ILE A 23 -2.23 -3.11 -6.25
CA ILE A 23 -0.97 -3.80 -6.54
C ILE A 23 -0.63 -4.81 -5.43
N PRO A 24 -0.47 -4.41 -4.15
CA PRO A 24 -0.26 -5.36 -3.07
C PRO A 24 -1.42 -6.35 -2.92
N GLN A 25 -2.66 -5.96 -3.23
CA GLN A 25 -3.79 -6.91 -3.28
C GLN A 25 -3.56 -8.05 -4.28
N LYS A 26 -3.11 -7.72 -5.50
CA LYS A 26 -2.79 -8.71 -6.55
C LYS A 26 -1.55 -9.55 -6.20
N MET A 27 -0.60 -9.00 -5.45
CA MET A 27 0.56 -9.75 -4.97
C MET A 27 0.17 -10.75 -3.87
N ILE A 28 -0.63 -10.32 -2.91
CA ILE A 28 -1.08 -11.17 -1.77
C ILE A 28 -2.11 -12.21 -2.21
N SER A 29 -2.88 -11.98 -3.28
CA SER A 29 -3.78 -13.01 -3.81
C SER A 29 -3.06 -14.28 -4.28
N ARG A 30 -1.73 -14.26 -4.35
CA ARG A 30 -0.88 -15.42 -4.66
C ARG A 30 -0.45 -16.20 -3.42
N TRP A 31 -0.73 -15.71 -2.22
CA TRP A 31 -0.37 -16.38 -0.97
C TRP A 31 -1.27 -17.59 -0.71
N PRO A 32 -0.77 -18.62 0.01
CA PRO A 32 -1.58 -19.75 0.43
C PRO A 32 -2.75 -19.31 1.32
N GLU A 33 -3.89 -19.99 1.19
CA GLU A 33 -5.09 -19.74 2.02
C GLU A 33 -4.81 -19.94 3.52
N SER A 34 -3.88 -20.82 3.87
CA SER A 34 -3.44 -21.02 5.25
C SER A 34 -2.81 -19.77 5.89
N VAL A 35 -2.47 -18.76 5.09
CA VAL A 35 -1.93 -17.47 5.56
C VAL A 35 -2.97 -16.37 5.34
N SER A 36 -3.44 -16.18 4.10
CA SER A 36 -4.37 -15.10 3.76
C SER A 36 -5.74 -15.27 4.42
N GLY A 37 -6.17 -16.52 4.65
CA GLY A 37 -7.39 -16.85 5.36
C GLY A 37 -7.35 -16.50 6.85
N GLU A 38 -6.18 -16.32 7.45
CA GLU A 38 -6.03 -15.95 8.87
C GLU A 38 -5.99 -14.43 9.10
N LEU A 39 -5.96 -13.62 8.03
CA LEU A 39 -5.81 -12.17 8.09
C LEU A 39 -7.04 -11.44 7.55
N ASP A 40 -7.31 -10.25 8.09
CA ASP A 40 -8.26 -9.29 7.53
C ASP A 40 -7.47 -8.12 6.93
N LEU A 41 -7.27 -8.14 5.60
CA LEU A 41 -6.41 -7.20 4.89
C LEU A 41 -7.24 -6.08 4.25
N VAL A 42 -6.92 -4.85 4.60
CA VAL A 42 -7.56 -3.64 4.06
C VAL A 42 -6.54 -2.91 3.19
N PHE A 43 -6.81 -2.78 1.89
CA PHE A 43 -5.94 -2.04 0.97
C PHE A 43 -6.51 -0.64 0.76
N ALA A 44 -5.71 0.38 1.07
CA ALA A 44 -6.12 1.77 0.90
C ALA A 44 -5.33 2.42 -0.23
N ASP A 45 -6.03 3.21 -1.03
CA ASP A 45 -5.43 4.15 -1.97
C ASP A 45 -5.18 5.49 -1.29
N ALA A 46 -4.09 6.14 -1.69
CA ALA A 46 -3.78 7.47 -1.25
C ALA A 46 -4.74 8.52 -1.85
N PRO A 47 -4.95 9.67 -1.18
CA PRO A 47 -6.00 10.62 -1.59
C PRO A 47 -5.65 11.44 -2.84
N PHE A 48 -4.39 11.47 -3.26
CA PHE A 48 -3.96 12.31 -4.37
C PHE A 48 -3.61 11.48 -5.60
N PRO A 49 -4.14 11.79 -6.79
CA PRO A 49 -3.68 11.17 -8.03
C PRO A 49 -2.20 11.48 -8.28
N ALA A 50 -1.46 10.49 -8.78
CA ALA A 50 -0.08 10.69 -9.20
C ALA A 50 0.01 11.67 -10.37
N GLU A 51 0.88 12.67 -10.27
CA GLU A 51 1.04 13.72 -11.29
C GLU A 51 2.21 13.46 -12.25
N GLY A 52 2.88 12.31 -12.12
CA GLY A 52 4.00 11.94 -12.98
C GLY A 52 4.12 10.44 -13.17
N LYS A 53 5.15 10.05 -13.91
CA LYS A 53 5.41 8.66 -14.26
C LYS A 53 5.53 7.79 -13.00
N SER A 54 4.93 6.60 -13.06
CA SER A 54 5.17 5.53 -12.10
C SER A 54 6.19 4.52 -12.63
N ASP A 55 7.05 4.00 -11.74
CA ASP A 55 8.04 2.97 -12.08
C ASP A 55 7.39 1.60 -12.41
N VAL A 56 6.11 1.43 -12.06
CA VAL A 56 5.35 0.23 -12.36
C VAL A 56 4.50 0.32 -13.64
N GLU A 57 4.60 1.44 -14.38
CA GLU A 57 3.93 1.59 -15.67
C GLU A 57 4.37 0.50 -16.66
N GLY A 58 3.39 -0.11 -17.32
CA GLY A 58 3.60 -1.24 -18.24
C GLY A 58 3.66 -2.60 -17.56
N ILE A 59 3.77 -2.66 -16.22
CA ILE A 59 3.64 -3.90 -15.42
C ILE A 59 2.25 -3.96 -14.77
N TYR A 60 1.79 -2.84 -14.21
CA TYR A 60 0.46 -2.70 -13.61
C TYR A 60 -0.28 -1.53 -14.24
N ASP A 61 -1.58 -1.66 -14.45
CA ASP A 61 -2.40 -0.59 -15.03
C ASP A 61 -2.69 0.53 -14.02
N PRO A 62 -2.79 1.81 -14.45
CA PRO A 62 -3.26 2.92 -13.61
C PRO A 62 -4.73 2.72 -13.16
N PRO A 63 -5.24 3.48 -12.16
CA PRO A 63 -4.68 4.71 -11.57
C PRO A 63 -3.60 4.45 -10.52
N TYR A 64 -2.76 5.48 -10.31
CA TYR A 64 -1.77 5.55 -9.25
C TYR A 64 -1.99 6.77 -8.38
N PHE A 65 -1.56 6.69 -7.12
CA PHE A 65 -1.80 7.70 -6.11
C PHE A 65 -0.55 8.02 -5.28
N GLU A 66 -0.57 9.16 -4.59
CA GLU A 66 0.47 9.67 -3.71
C GLU A 66 -0.15 10.06 -2.35
N TRP A 67 0.54 9.72 -1.23
CA TRP A 67 0.05 9.99 0.13
C TRP A 67 0.19 11.46 0.54
N PHE A 68 1.18 12.15 -0.02
CA PHE A 68 1.48 13.54 0.27
C PHE A 68 1.74 14.28 -1.03
N LYS A 69 1.15 15.46 -1.19
CA LYS A 69 1.61 16.42 -2.19
C LYS A 69 2.64 17.31 -1.52
N SER A 70 3.81 17.44 -2.12
CA SER A 70 4.71 18.53 -1.74
C SER A 70 4.08 19.82 -2.25
N ASP A 71 3.51 20.62 -1.33
CA ASP A 71 3.31 22.03 -1.60
C ASP A 71 4.66 22.58 -2.03
N LYS A 72 4.72 23.25 -3.19
CA LYS A 72 5.97 23.75 -3.78
C LYS A 72 6.64 24.76 -2.85
N VAL A 73 7.35 24.30 -1.82
CA VAL A 73 8.30 25.09 -1.06
C VAL A 73 9.66 24.72 -1.60
N GLN A 74 10.10 25.49 -2.61
CA GLN A 74 11.48 25.52 -3.06
C GLN A 74 12.35 26.12 -1.95
N TYR A 75 12.66 25.34 -0.92
CA TYR A 75 13.87 25.56 -0.15
C TYR A 75 14.55 24.22 0.05
N ASN A 76 15.87 24.29 0.10
CA ASN A 76 16.84 23.20 0.05
C ASN A 76 16.80 22.29 1.31
N THR A 77 15.60 22.00 1.83
CA THR A 77 15.39 20.96 2.83
C THR A 77 15.51 19.62 2.13
N PRO A 78 16.38 18.72 2.60
CA PRO A 78 16.26 17.31 2.24
C PRO A 78 14.91 16.86 2.82
N LEU A 79 13.86 16.96 1.99
CA LEU A 79 12.71 16.11 2.18
C LEU A 79 13.29 14.71 2.17
N VAL A 80 13.28 14.06 3.32
CA VAL A 80 13.45 12.61 3.39
C VAL A 80 12.23 12.07 2.67
N ILE A 81 12.32 12.04 1.35
CA ILE A 81 11.43 11.26 0.51
C ILE A 81 11.69 9.85 1.02
N PHE A 82 10.77 9.31 1.81
CA PHE A 82 10.75 7.90 2.13
C PHE A 82 10.49 7.18 0.81
N THR A 83 11.54 7.05 -0.01
CA THR A 83 11.48 6.46 -1.35
C THR A 83 11.23 4.96 -1.31
N ASN A 84 11.15 4.34 -0.13
CA ASN A 84 10.89 2.93 0.02
C ASN A 84 9.91 2.69 1.19
N PHE A 85 8.62 2.93 0.97
CA PHE A 85 7.61 2.14 1.68
C PHE A 85 7.44 0.82 0.94
N ASP A 86 8.51 0.02 0.93
CA ASP A 86 8.41 -1.41 0.61
C ASP A 86 7.59 -2.03 1.75
N PHE A 87 6.30 -2.25 1.50
CA PHE A 87 5.40 -3.12 2.24
C PHE A 87 5.70 -3.27 3.75
N PHE A 88 5.35 -2.26 4.55
CA PHE A 88 5.39 -2.40 6.01
C PHE A 88 4.17 -3.22 6.47
N VAL A 89 4.37 -4.53 6.67
CA VAL A 89 3.52 -5.27 7.60
C VAL A 89 4.00 -4.87 8.99
N PHE A 90 3.23 -4.05 9.70
CA PHE A 90 3.38 -3.96 11.15
C PHE A 90 2.87 -5.28 11.74
N ILE A 91 3.79 -6.23 11.97
CA ILE A 91 3.59 -7.36 12.88
C ILE A 91 3.85 -6.92 14.31
#